data_AF-W4L6U9-F1
#
_entry.id   AF-W4L6U9-F1
#
_cell.length_a   1.000
_cell.length_b   1.000
_cell.length_c   1.000
_cell.angle_alpha   90.00
_cell.angle_beta   90.00
_cell.angle_gamma   90.00
#
_symmetry.space_group_name_H-M   'P 1'
#
loop_
_entity.id
_entity.type
_entity.pdbx_description
1 polymer ?
#
loop_
_entity_poly.entity_id
_entity_poly.type
_entity_poly.pdbx_seq_one_letter_code
_entity_poly.pdbx_strand_id
1 'polypeptide(L)'
;MLPIVQHIIRLSEVDELYCLPAGIPNADYARRLRLLDPEGWYREELNPLHALLEGLSEKLPFRPDLVLMDARTGITPLSAPLLFDLSDLAIITFFPHPQALTGTHALVQAIFHAHSWRNRDGQRLTPEPRFLVSPIPASRAPEVQQRYRLRAIEWVSNWLALMENRRQQDASSIEPEEVIHFVSYQESIATSDRILTDKEAWRSYEPIAEWLERFIPTKSEERVPISLPEVKPLILKDLEFSAGTAEQQTDFFSMFVNTEVFSRALARDKPLVLGRKGTGKTAVFRRIAEGDDYNSIIVLSPASFRDQYPWVLSAEGFQAMETHFGALQAGWREFWMIYTSLAAFLSLRSTAQNPSLPDERLRLPLEQLISQSSITELGVVDCLRHMLSIPQIGLLAGCL
;
A
#
# COMPACT_ATOMS: atom_id res chain seq x y z
N MET A 1 42.51 4.46 -11.72
CA MET A 1 41.32 4.73 -12.56
C MET A 1 40.71 3.36 -12.90
N LEU A 2 39.62 2.95 -12.26
CA LEU A 2 38.98 1.65 -12.51
C LEU A 2 38.15 1.77 -13.79
N PRO A 3 38.48 1.09 -14.91
CA PRO A 3 37.63 1.12 -16.09
C PRO A 3 36.47 0.13 -15.89
N ILE A 4 35.68 0.30 -14.83
CA ILE A 4 34.53 -0.55 -14.49
C ILE A 4 33.54 -0.64 -15.65
N VAL A 5 33.45 0.41 -16.47
CA VAL A 5 32.65 0.48 -17.69
C VAL A 5 32.94 -0.69 -18.63
N GLN A 6 34.19 -1.17 -18.72
CA GLN A 6 34.56 -2.29 -19.59
C GLN A 6 33.98 -3.63 -19.13
N HIS A 7 33.51 -3.71 -17.88
CA HIS A 7 32.93 -4.91 -17.29
C HIS A 7 31.41 -4.86 -17.21
N ILE A 8 30.78 -3.71 -17.51
CA ILE A 8 29.33 -3.57 -17.49
C ILE A 8 28.74 -3.90 -18.85
N ILE A 9 27.69 -4.72 -18.86
CA ILE A 9 26.95 -5.14 -20.04
C ILE A 9 25.58 -4.48 -20.00
N ARG A 10 25.18 -3.79 -21.07
CA ARG A 10 23.81 -3.31 -21.24
C ARG A 10 22.91 -4.49 -21.65
N LEU A 11 21.89 -4.77 -20.85
CA LEU A 11 20.96 -5.88 -21.07
C LEU A 11 19.75 -5.51 -21.92
N SER A 12 19.31 -4.24 -21.85
CA SER A 12 18.18 -3.72 -22.63
C SER A 12 18.55 -2.36 -23.24
N GLU A 13 18.27 -2.20 -24.53
CA GLU A 13 18.40 -0.92 -25.22
C GLU A 13 17.28 0.06 -24.82
N VAL A 14 16.14 -0.44 -24.36
CA VAL A 14 14.96 0.38 -24.05
C VAL A 14 14.90 0.71 -22.56
N ASP A 15 15.19 -0.25 -21.68
CA ASP A 15 14.90 -0.13 -20.24
C ASP A 15 16.09 0.36 -19.40
N GLU A 16 17.16 0.85 -20.05
CA GLU A 16 18.42 1.29 -19.41
C GLU A 16 18.93 0.34 -18.30
N LEU A 17 18.76 -0.96 -18.52
CA LEU A 17 19.18 -2.00 -17.58
C LEU A 17 20.62 -2.44 -17.88
N TYR A 18 21.47 -2.36 -16.86
CA TYR A 18 22.89 -2.73 -16.94
C TYR A 18 23.21 -3.83 -15.93
N CYS A 19 24.13 -4.72 -16.31
CA CYS A 19 24.59 -5.82 -15.47
C CYS A 19 26.11 -5.81 -15.39
N LEU A 20 26.63 -5.87 -14.16
CA LEU A 20 28.00 -6.24 -13.89
C LEU A 20 28.01 -7.75 -13.59
N PRO A 21 28.38 -8.62 -14.55
CA PRO A 21 28.32 -10.05 -14.35
C PRO A 21 29.36 -10.51 -13.34
N ALA A 22 29.04 -11.59 -12.62
CA ALA A 22 30.04 -12.29 -11.83
C ALA A 22 31.17 -12.83 -12.73
N GLY A 23 32.37 -12.96 -12.17
CA GLY A 23 33.52 -13.49 -12.89
C GLY A 23 33.31 -14.94 -13.33
N ILE A 24 33.92 -15.31 -14.46
CA ILE A 24 33.85 -16.67 -15.00
C ILE A 24 34.71 -17.59 -14.11
N PRO A 25 34.14 -18.65 -13.51
CA PRO A 25 34.88 -19.54 -12.64
C PRO A 25 35.88 -20.37 -13.45
N ASN A 26 37.14 -19.94 -13.45
CA ASN A 26 38.29 -20.63 -14.03
C ASN A 26 39.47 -20.62 -13.05
N ALA A 27 40.59 -21.26 -13.43
CA ALA A 27 41.76 -21.36 -12.55
C ALA A 27 42.35 -19.98 -12.18
N ASP A 28 42.36 -19.01 -13.10
CA ASP A 28 42.83 -17.66 -12.81
C ASP A 28 41.86 -16.91 -11.89
N TYR A 29 40.56 -17.07 -12.08
CA TYR A 29 39.53 -16.53 -11.20
C TYR A 29 39.69 -17.05 -9.77
N ALA A 30 39.84 -18.38 -9.59
CA ALA A 30 40.07 -18.98 -8.28
C ALA A 30 41.36 -18.47 -7.63
N ARG A 31 42.43 -18.31 -8.42
CA ARG A 31 43.70 -17.73 -7.96
C ARG A 31 43.53 -16.27 -7.50
N ARG A 32 42.78 -15.44 -8.23
CA ARG A 32 42.48 -14.05 -7.86
C ARG A 32 41.57 -13.96 -6.65
N LEU A 33 40.56 -14.84 -6.56
CA LEU A 33 39.63 -14.89 -5.43
C LEU A 33 40.35 -15.15 -4.11
N ARG A 34 41.39 -16.00 -4.12
CA ARG A 34 42.25 -16.25 -2.95
C ARG A 34 42.97 -15.00 -2.44
N LEU A 35 43.15 -13.98 -3.28
CA LEU A 35 43.82 -12.72 -2.90
C LEU A 35 42.85 -11.72 -2.24
N LEU A 36 41.55 -12.00 -2.22
CA LEU A 36 40.59 -11.14 -1.55
C LEU A 36 40.68 -11.35 -0.03
N ASP A 37 40.83 -10.24 0.70
CA ASP A 37 40.78 -10.21 2.16
C ASP A 37 39.70 -9.21 2.61
N PRO A 38 38.42 -9.62 2.66
CA PRO A 38 37.32 -8.75 3.05
C PRO A 38 37.47 -8.16 4.45
N GLU A 39 38.12 -8.88 5.37
CA GLU A 39 38.35 -8.37 6.73
C GLU A 39 39.41 -7.26 6.74
N GLY A 40 40.41 -7.35 5.86
CA GLY A 40 41.41 -6.31 5.67
C GLY A 40 40.83 -5.01 5.12
N TRP A 41 39.83 -5.08 4.23
CA TRP A 41 39.25 -3.89 3.56
C TRP A 41 38.69 -2.82 4.51
N TYR A 42 38.27 -3.21 5.71
CA TYR A 42 37.74 -2.31 6.73
C TYR A 42 38.78 -1.81 7.73
N ARG A 43 40.03 -2.27 7.63
CA ARG A 43 41.17 -1.80 8.44
C ARG A 43 42.05 -0.82 7.67
N GLU A 44 42.04 -0.92 6.35
CA GLU A 44 42.80 -0.06 5.45
C GLU A 44 42.08 1.28 5.21
N GLU A 45 42.84 2.30 4.81
CA GLU A 45 42.29 3.63 4.45
C GLU A 45 41.41 3.56 3.20
N LEU A 46 41.75 2.68 2.26
CA LEU A 46 41.01 2.46 1.00
C LEU A 46 40.19 1.17 1.08
N ASN A 47 38.87 1.31 1.21
CA ASN A 47 37.94 0.20 1.09
C ASN A 47 37.55 -0.03 -0.38
N PRO A 48 37.90 -1.18 -1.00
CA PRO A 48 37.59 -1.46 -2.41
C PRO A 48 36.09 -1.47 -2.73
N LEU A 49 35.22 -1.82 -1.77
CA LEU A 49 33.78 -1.82 -1.95
C LEU A 49 33.20 -0.40 -1.99
N HIS A 50 33.70 0.50 -1.15
CA HIS A 50 33.33 1.92 -1.20
C HIS A 50 33.80 2.56 -2.50
N ALA A 51 35.05 2.29 -2.90
CA ALA A 51 35.59 2.76 -4.17
C ALA A 51 34.81 2.22 -5.40
N LEU A 52 34.28 1.00 -5.30
CA LEU A 52 33.38 0.42 -6.30
C LEU A 52 32.08 1.21 -6.40
N LEU A 53 31.40 1.46 -5.28
CA LEU A 53 30.15 2.23 -5.26
C LEU A 53 30.34 3.67 -5.73
N GLU A 54 31.39 4.36 -5.28
CA GLU A 54 31.76 5.69 -5.79
C GLU A 54 32.02 5.65 -7.31
N GLY A 55 32.68 4.60 -7.79
CA GLY A 55 32.89 4.39 -9.22
C GLY A 55 31.58 4.22 -10.00
N LEU A 56 30.62 3.47 -9.44
CA LEU A 56 29.31 3.29 -10.04
C LEU A 56 28.46 4.57 -10.00
N SER A 57 28.61 5.42 -8.99
CA SER A 57 27.83 6.66 -8.87
C SER A 57 28.41 7.85 -9.63
N GLU A 58 29.74 7.96 -9.76
CA GLU A 58 30.41 9.16 -10.27
C GLU A 58 31.18 8.98 -11.58
N LYS A 59 31.61 7.74 -11.90
CA LYS A 59 32.59 7.49 -12.98
C LYS A 59 31.98 6.77 -14.18
N LEU A 60 30.71 6.40 -14.12
CA LEU A 60 29.98 5.87 -15.26
C LEU A 60 29.53 7.00 -16.20
N PRO A 61 29.39 6.73 -17.51
CA PRO A 61 28.85 7.71 -18.46
C PRO A 61 27.36 8.00 -18.26
N PHE A 62 26.70 7.26 -17.37
CA PHE A 62 25.32 7.44 -16.93
C PHE A 62 25.28 7.32 -15.41
N ARG A 63 24.20 7.82 -14.78
CA ARG A 63 24.01 7.71 -13.33
C ARG A 63 22.87 6.73 -13.05
N PRO A 64 23.14 5.56 -12.42
CA PRO A 64 22.08 4.64 -12.05
C PRO A 64 21.20 5.25 -10.95
N ASP A 65 19.89 5.20 -11.13
CA ASP A 65 18.92 5.56 -10.08
C ASP A 65 18.88 4.50 -8.96
N LEU A 66 19.13 3.24 -9.33
CA LEU A 66 19.12 2.09 -8.44
C LEU A 66 20.29 1.16 -8.74
N VAL A 67 20.93 0.64 -7.68
CA VAL A 67 21.95 -0.40 -7.77
C VAL A 67 21.46 -1.63 -7.02
N LEU A 68 21.17 -2.71 -7.74
CA LEU A 68 20.78 -3.99 -7.16
C LEU A 68 22.01 -4.86 -6.94
N MET A 69 22.20 -5.33 -5.71
CA MET A 69 23.30 -6.22 -5.32
C MET A 69 22.75 -7.58 -4.92
N ASP A 70 23.13 -8.63 -5.65
CA ASP A 70 22.81 -10.01 -5.31
C ASP A 70 23.83 -10.54 -4.29
N ALA A 71 23.39 -10.75 -3.05
CA ALA A 71 24.23 -11.25 -1.97
C ALA A 71 24.05 -12.76 -1.80
N ARG A 72 25.17 -13.48 -1.66
CA ARG A 72 25.14 -14.91 -1.30
C ARG A 72 24.42 -15.12 0.03
N THR A 73 23.68 -16.22 0.12
CA THR A 73 22.94 -16.62 1.33
C THR A 73 23.85 -16.74 2.56
N GLY A 74 23.37 -16.22 3.69
CA GLY A 74 24.03 -16.32 4.98
C GLY A 74 24.89 -15.10 5.33
N ILE A 75 25.35 -15.05 6.58
CA ILE A 75 26.24 -14.00 7.10
C ILE A 75 27.68 -14.48 6.87
N THR A 76 28.30 -14.00 5.79
CA THR A 76 29.68 -14.36 5.42
C THR A 76 30.53 -13.10 5.28
N PRO A 77 31.88 -13.20 5.33
CA PRO A 77 32.75 -12.04 5.12
C PRO A 77 32.53 -11.31 3.79
N LEU A 78 31.94 -11.97 2.79
CA LEU A 78 31.63 -11.37 1.48
C LEU A 78 30.21 -10.80 1.42
N SER A 79 29.21 -11.47 2.02
CA SER A 79 27.81 -11.02 1.96
C SER A 79 27.45 -9.99 3.04
N ALA A 80 28.07 -10.07 4.22
CA ALA A 80 27.79 -9.18 5.35
C ALA A 80 28.08 -7.70 5.01
N PRO A 81 29.22 -7.33 4.40
CA PRO A 81 29.45 -5.96 3.93
C PRO A 81 28.34 -5.41 3.03
N LEU A 82 27.85 -6.22 2.09
CA LEU A 82 26.83 -5.79 1.13
C LEU A 82 25.51 -5.44 1.84
N LEU A 83 25.16 -6.19 2.89
CA LEU A 83 23.89 -6.07 3.63
C LEU A 83 23.94 -5.07 4.79
N PHE A 84 25.09 -4.91 5.43
CA PHE A 84 25.21 -4.13 6.67
C PHE A 84 25.84 -2.76 6.43
N ASP A 85 26.74 -2.68 5.47
CA ASP A 85 27.50 -1.46 5.22
C ASP A 85 27.05 -0.76 3.93
N LEU A 86 26.88 -1.49 2.83
CA LEU A 86 26.67 -0.85 1.52
C LEU A 86 25.21 -0.49 1.20
N SER A 87 24.25 -1.27 1.70
CA SER A 87 22.85 -1.16 1.29
C SER A 87 22.07 -0.08 2.05
N ASP A 88 21.23 0.66 1.33
CA ASP A 88 20.16 1.48 1.94
C ASP A 88 18.95 0.63 2.34
N LEU A 89 18.63 -0.37 1.53
CA LEU A 89 17.50 -1.29 1.69
C LEU A 89 18.03 -2.73 1.60
N ALA A 90 17.64 -3.58 2.54
CA ALA A 90 17.98 -5.00 2.56
C ALA A 90 16.71 -5.85 2.39
N ILE A 91 16.54 -6.48 1.22
CA ILE A 91 15.43 -7.41 0.96
C ILE A 91 15.86 -8.82 1.41
N ILE A 92 15.31 -9.26 2.54
CA ILE A 92 15.59 -10.54 3.18
C ILE A 92 14.61 -11.58 2.64
N THR A 93 15.11 -12.46 1.77
CA THR A 93 14.33 -13.57 1.24
C THR A 93 14.39 -14.76 2.21
N PHE A 94 13.24 -15.26 2.69
CA PHE A 94 13.21 -16.47 3.51
C PHE A 94 11.91 -17.26 3.36
N PHE A 95 11.95 -18.54 3.73
CA PHE A 95 10.77 -19.37 3.91
C PHE A 95 10.61 -19.70 5.41
N PRO A 96 9.41 -19.60 6.01
CA PRO A 96 9.18 -19.75 7.46
C PRO A 96 9.22 -21.23 7.93
N HIS A 97 10.33 -21.89 7.62
CA HIS A 97 10.69 -23.21 8.10
C HIS A 97 11.52 -23.08 9.39
N PRO A 98 11.29 -23.90 10.43
CA PRO A 98 11.98 -23.76 11.72
C PRO A 98 13.51 -23.66 11.64
N GLN A 99 14.13 -24.30 10.64
CA GLN A 99 15.58 -24.22 10.40
C GLN A 99 16.06 -22.80 10.02
N ALA A 100 15.22 -21.99 9.41
CA ALA A 100 15.55 -20.62 9.02
C ALA A 100 15.41 -19.61 10.18
N LEU A 101 14.60 -19.92 11.19
CA LEU A 101 14.24 -18.97 12.27
C LEU A 101 15.46 -18.34 12.93
N THR A 102 16.35 -19.16 13.48
CA THR A 102 17.51 -18.68 14.25
C THR A 102 18.47 -17.86 13.38
N GLY A 103 18.73 -18.33 12.15
CA GLY A 103 19.63 -17.65 11.22
C GLY A 103 19.08 -16.31 10.74
N THR A 104 17.80 -16.27 10.35
CA THR A 104 17.14 -15.04 9.91
C THR A 104 16.97 -14.06 11.07
N HIS A 105 16.65 -14.53 12.28
CA HIS A 105 16.61 -13.69 13.47
C HIS A 105 17.97 -13.01 13.72
N ALA A 106 19.06 -13.77 13.71
CA ALA A 106 20.40 -13.21 13.88
C ALA A 106 20.77 -12.21 12.77
N LEU A 107 20.40 -12.50 11.53
CA LEU A 107 20.61 -11.58 10.40
C LEU A 107 19.86 -10.27 10.59
N VAL A 108 18.57 -10.34 10.94
CA VAL A 108 17.73 -9.15 11.15
C VAL A 108 18.26 -8.31 12.30
N GLN A 109 18.66 -8.95 13.41
CA GLN A 109 19.32 -8.25 14.50
C GLN A 109 20.61 -7.57 14.04
N ALA A 110 21.45 -8.24 13.25
CA ALA A 110 22.68 -7.65 12.73
C ALA A 110 22.40 -6.42 11.84
N ILE A 111 21.41 -6.47 10.96
CA ILE A 111 20.98 -5.33 10.12
C ILE A 111 20.62 -4.13 10.99
N PHE A 112 19.83 -4.33 12.05
CA PHE A 112 19.42 -3.24 12.91
C PHE A 112 20.54 -2.61 13.74
N HIS A 113 21.64 -3.33 13.97
CA HIS A 113 22.83 -2.79 14.62
C HIS A 113 23.85 -2.27 13.61
N ALA A 114 23.57 -2.41 12.32
CA ALA A 114 24.47 -1.99 11.28
C ALA A 114 24.37 -0.49 11.04
N HIS A 115 25.51 0.06 10.64
CA HIS A 115 25.65 1.43 10.21
C HIS A 115 26.24 1.40 8.82
N SER A 116 25.44 1.81 7.84
CA SER A 116 25.86 1.94 6.46
C SER A 116 27.00 2.95 6.32
N TRP A 117 27.74 2.82 5.23
CA TRP A 117 28.78 3.75 4.82
C TRP A 117 28.25 5.16 4.57
N ARG A 118 26.95 5.30 4.29
CA ARG A 118 26.31 6.60 4.08
C ARG A 118 26.14 7.35 5.38
N ASN A 119 26.62 8.58 5.35
CA ASN A 119 26.50 9.54 6.44
C ASN A 119 25.60 10.70 6.00
N ARG A 120 24.58 10.99 6.80
CA ARG A 120 23.72 12.16 6.63
C ARG A 120 23.77 12.98 7.91
N ASP A 121 24.22 14.23 7.82
CA ASP A 121 24.27 15.18 8.93
C ASP A 121 25.01 14.66 10.18
N GLY A 122 26.06 13.86 9.98
CA GLY A 122 26.87 13.29 11.07
C GLY A 122 26.32 11.98 11.64
N GLN A 123 25.18 11.48 11.14
CA GLN A 123 24.61 10.20 11.52
C GLN A 123 24.76 9.16 10.39
N ARG A 124 25.28 7.98 10.75
CA ARG A 124 25.29 6.85 9.83
C ARG A 124 23.90 6.24 9.75
N LEU A 125 23.44 5.99 8.53
CA LEU A 125 22.13 5.41 8.29
C LEU A 125 22.17 3.90 8.56
N THR A 126 21.05 3.31 8.97
CA THR A 126 20.92 1.85 9.13
C THR A 126 20.14 1.31 7.94
N PRO A 127 20.57 0.21 7.30
CA PRO A 127 19.84 -0.40 6.20
C PRO A 127 18.42 -0.77 6.63
N GLU A 128 17.43 -0.46 5.79
CA GLU A 128 16.04 -0.78 6.09
C GLU A 128 15.71 -2.23 5.67
N PRO A 129 15.25 -3.11 6.57
CA PRO A 129 14.90 -4.47 6.19
C PRO A 129 13.50 -4.54 5.58
N ARG A 130 13.38 -5.25 4.46
CA ARG A 130 12.13 -5.73 3.88
C ARG A 130 12.18 -7.25 3.78
N PHE A 131 11.03 -7.91 3.87
CA PHE A 131 10.92 -9.35 4.01
C PHE A 131 10.18 -9.95 2.83
N LEU A 132 10.88 -10.70 2.00
CA LEU A 132 10.28 -11.47 0.92
C LEU A 132 10.10 -12.92 1.37
N VAL A 133 8.87 -13.29 1.66
CA VAL A 133 8.52 -14.66 2.04
C VAL A 133 8.31 -15.48 0.78
N SER A 134 9.31 -16.27 0.41
CA SER A 134 9.35 -17.01 -0.86
C SER A 134 10.33 -18.19 -0.79
N PRO A 135 10.07 -19.29 -1.54
CA PRO A 135 8.83 -19.56 -2.26
C PRO A 135 7.78 -20.18 -1.33
N ILE A 136 6.57 -19.64 -1.31
CA ILE A 136 5.45 -20.30 -0.64
C ILE A 136 4.99 -21.48 -1.51
N PRO A 137 4.91 -22.71 -0.99
CA PRO A 137 4.43 -23.85 -1.77
C PRO A 137 3.07 -23.54 -2.39
N ALA A 138 2.95 -23.79 -3.70
CA ALA A 138 1.68 -23.72 -4.43
C ALA A 138 0.78 -24.91 -4.03
N SER A 139 0.40 -24.97 -2.76
CA SER A 139 -0.48 -26.00 -2.22
C SER A 139 -1.92 -25.74 -2.66
N ARG A 140 -2.62 -26.79 -3.09
CA ARG A 140 -4.07 -26.74 -3.36
C ARG A 140 -4.91 -26.56 -2.09
N ALA A 141 -4.32 -26.79 -0.91
CA ALA A 141 -4.95 -26.56 0.37
C ALA A 141 -4.64 -25.14 0.89
N PRO A 142 -5.62 -24.21 0.91
CA PRO A 142 -5.41 -22.82 1.33
C PRO A 142 -4.87 -22.69 2.75
N GLU A 143 -5.26 -23.61 3.63
CA GLU A 143 -4.82 -23.69 5.03
C GLU A 143 -3.30 -23.80 5.17
N VAL A 144 -2.64 -24.53 4.27
CA VAL A 144 -1.18 -24.71 4.28
C VAL A 144 -0.48 -23.40 3.96
N GLN A 145 -0.98 -22.66 2.97
CA GLN A 145 -0.43 -21.34 2.61
C GLN A 145 -0.67 -20.34 3.75
N GLN A 146 -1.88 -20.32 4.31
CA GLN A 146 -2.24 -19.43 5.41
C GLN A 146 -1.38 -19.68 6.66
N ARG A 147 -1.09 -20.94 6.97
CA ARG A 147 -0.19 -21.31 8.08
C ARG A 147 1.20 -20.70 7.93
N TYR A 148 1.79 -20.75 6.73
CA TYR A 148 3.11 -20.16 6.50
C TYR A 148 3.07 -18.64 6.50
N ARG A 149 2.00 -18.02 5.98
CA ARG A 149 1.80 -16.57 6.05
C ARG A 149 1.72 -16.08 7.49
N LEU A 150 0.85 -16.67 8.30
CA LEU A 150 0.68 -16.30 9.72
C LEU A 150 1.99 -16.47 10.49
N ARG A 151 2.70 -17.58 10.27
CA ARG A 151 4.00 -17.81 10.91
C ARG A 151 5.05 -16.76 10.51
N ALA A 152 5.11 -16.39 9.23
CA ALA A 152 6.06 -15.37 8.79
C ALA A 152 5.74 -14.00 9.38
N ILE A 153 4.45 -13.62 9.44
CA ILE A 153 3.99 -12.40 10.10
C ILE A 153 4.41 -12.43 11.56
N GLU A 154 4.09 -13.49 12.29
CA GLU A 154 4.48 -13.65 13.70
C GLU A 154 5.99 -13.48 13.91
N TRP A 155 6.81 -14.13 13.09
CA TRP A 155 8.27 -14.04 13.21
C TRP A 155 8.77 -12.62 12.99
N VAL A 156 8.32 -11.96 11.92
CA VAL A 156 8.72 -10.59 11.61
C VAL A 156 8.22 -9.62 12.67
N SER A 157 6.97 -9.75 13.13
CA SER A 157 6.45 -8.95 14.26
C SER A 157 7.35 -9.06 15.49
N ASN A 158 7.76 -10.28 15.84
CA ASN A 158 8.66 -10.52 16.98
C ASN A 158 10.04 -9.86 16.77
N TRP A 159 10.56 -9.91 15.54
CA TRP A 159 11.85 -9.27 15.21
C TRP A 159 11.77 -7.75 15.28
N LEU A 160 10.67 -7.15 14.80
CA LEU A 160 10.44 -5.71 14.83
C LEU A 160 10.18 -5.18 16.24
N ALA A 161 9.40 -5.90 17.05
CA ALA A 161 9.06 -5.51 18.42
C ALA A 161 10.30 -5.34 19.32
N LEU A 162 11.35 -6.14 19.11
CA LEU A 162 12.62 -6.01 19.83
C LEU A 162 13.32 -4.66 19.56
N MET A 163 13.00 -3.99 18.45
CA MET A 163 13.61 -2.73 18.02
C MET A 163 12.79 -1.50 18.38
N GLU A 164 11.47 -1.63 18.40
CA GLU A 164 10.58 -0.54 18.81
C GLU A 164 10.85 -0.12 20.26
N ASN A 165 11.23 -1.08 21.12
CA ASN A 165 11.71 -0.80 22.47
C ASN A 165 13.02 0.00 22.54
N ARG A 166 13.75 0.16 21.42
CA ARG A 166 15.03 0.89 21.34
C ARG A 166 14.93 2.20 20.55
N ARG A 167 13.97 2.34 19.64
CA ARG A 167 13.71 3.62 18.97
C ARG A 167 13.00 4.54 19.96
N GLN A 168 13.60 5.69 20.25
CA GLN A 168 12.95 6.75 21.03
C GLN A 168 11.62 7.16 20.37
N GLN A 169 10.70 7.66 21.20
CA GLN A 169 9.24 7.85 21.05
C GLN A 169 8.69 8.55 19.78
N ASP A 170 9.51 8.86 18.77
CA ASP A 170 9.11 9.65 17.59
C ASP A 170 9.06 8.85 16.27
N ALA A 171 9.33 7.55 16.27
CA ALA A 171 9.16 6.71 15.07
C ALA A 171 7.81 5.98 15.12
N SER A 172 6.99 6.14 14.07
CA SER A 172 5.78 5.34 13.85
C SER A 172 6.09 3.84 13.91
N SER A 173 5.18 3.07 14.52
CA SER A 173 5.28 1.61 14.57
C SER A 173 5.37 1.05 13.14
N ILE A 174 6.41 0.27 12.86
CA ILE A 174 6.51 -0.41 11.56
C ILE A 174 5.54 -1.59 11.62
N GLU A 175 4.41 -1.47 10.93
CA GLU A 175 3.50 -2.59 10.80
C GLU A 175 4.13 -3.70 9.95
N PRO A 176 4.15 -4.96 10.42
CA PRO A 176 4.75 -6.09 9.70
C PRO A 176 4.23 -6.22 8.27
N GLU A 177 2.95 -5.89 8.06
CA GLU A 177 2.27 -5.94 6.76
C GLU A 177 2.84 -4.96 5.72
N GLU A 178 3.55 -3.91 6.14
CA GLU A 178 4.19 -2.95 5.23
C GLU A 178 5.54 -3.44 4.72
N VAL A 179 6.21 -4.28 5.50
CA VAL A 179 7.57 -4.74 5.23
C VAL A 179 7.62 -6.19 4.75
N ILE A 180 6.51 -6.93 4.79
CA ILE A 180 6.43 -8.32 4.34
C ILE A 180 5.69 -8.41 3.00
N HIS A 181 6.25 -9.17 2.07
CA HIS A 181 5.58 -9.57 0.84
C HIS A 181 5.70 -11.07 0.62
N PHE A 182 4.67 -11.65 0.00
CA PHE A 182 4.51 -13.09 -0.14
C PHE A 182 4.52 -13.48 -1.62
N VAL A 183 5.49 -14.30 -2.02
CA VAL A 183 5.56 -14.84 -3.38
C VAL A 183 5.49 -16.35 -3.35
N SER A 184 4.54 -16.88 -4.12
CA SER A 184 4.36 -18.33 -4.26
C SER A 184 5.39 -18.92 -5.21
N TYR A 185 5.69 -20.20 -5.05
CA TYR A 185 6.48 -20.96 -6.02
C TYR A 185 5.81 -20.87 -7.40
N GLN A 186 6.58 -20.43 -8.40
CA GLN A 186 6.15 -20.39 -9.79
C GLN A 186 7.07 -21.33 -10.60
N GLU A 187 6.48 -22.39 -11.15
CA GLU A 187 7.21 -23.37 -11.96
C GLU A 187 7.78 -22.74 -13.25
N SER A 188 7.04 -21.81 -13.86
CA SER A 188 7.48 -21.06 -15.05
C SER A 188 8.78 -20.29 -14.81
N ILE A 189 8.95 -19.69 -13.63
CA ILE A 189 10.19 -18.99 -13.26
C ILE A 189 11.28 -20.01 -12.95
N ALA A 190 10.98 -21.05 -12.18
CA ALA A 190 11.97 -22.03 -11.74
C ALA A 190 12.57 -22.88 -12.88
N THR A 191 11.83 -23.05 -13.98
CA THR A 191 12.24 -23.83 -15.15
C THR A 191 12.81 -22.98 -16.29
N SER A 192 12.83 -21.65 -16.13
CA SER A 192 13.30 -20.76 -17.18
C SER A 192 14.81 -20.53 -17.14
N ASP A 193 15.47 -20.77 -18.28
CA ASP A 193 16.88 -20.38 -18.49
C ASP A 193 17.03 -18.93 -18.99
N ARG A 194 15.92 -18.18 -19.09
CA ARG A 194 15.88 -16.81 -19.64
C ARG A 194 14.97 -15.91 -18.82
N ILE A 195 15.13 -14.61 -18.99
CA ILE A 195 14.17 -13.62 -18.48
C ILE A 195 12.84 -13.85 -19.20
N LEU A 196 11.77 -14.09 -18.45
CA LEU A 196 10.43 -14.30 -19.00
C LEU A 196 9.89 -13.00 -19.60
N THR A 197 9.26 -13.08 -20.76
CA THR A 197 8.56 -11.92 -21.37
C THR A 197 7.12 -11.76 -20.87
N ASP A 198 6.63 -12.75 -20.13
CA ASP A 198 5.25 -12.78 -19.62
C ASP A 198 5.07 -11.81 -18.44
N LYS A 199 4.23 -10.80 -18.64
CA LYS A 199 3.90 -9.80 -17.61
C LYS A 199 3.17 -10.41 -16.41
N GLU A 200 2.45 -11.51 -16.59
CA GLU A 200 1.74 -12.16 -15.48
C GLU A 200 2.70 -12.76 -14.46
N ALA A 201 3.83 -13.34 -14.92
CA ALA A 201 4.88 -13.84 -14.04
C ALA A 201 5.47 -12.73 -13.13
N TRP A 202 5.59 -11.52 -13.67
CA TRP A 202 6.16 -10.37 -12.97
C TRP A 202 5.19 -9.69 -12.00
N ARG A 203 3.88 -9.85 -12.18
CA ARG A 203 2.85 -9.21 -11.34
C ARG A 203 3.01 -9.52 -9.85
N SER A 204 3.49 -10.73 -9.52
CA SER A 204 3.74 -11.11 -8.12
C SER A 204 4.90 -10.34 -7.47
N TYR A 205 5.73 -9.65 -8.26
CA TYR A 205 6.89 -8.90 -7.79
C TYR A 205 6.69 -7.38 -7.84
N GLU A 206 5.54 -6.90 -8.35
CA GLU A 206 5.18 -5.47 -8.40
C GLU A 206 5.32 -4.77 -7.04
N PRO A 207 4.91 -5.36 -5.89
CA PRO A 207 5.11 -4.74 -4.58
C PRO A 207 6.59 -4.54 -4.21
N ILE A 208 7.49 -5.37 -4.73
CA ILE A 208 8.93 -5.20 -4.52
C ILE A 208 9.43 -4.00 -5.32
N ALA A 209 8.94 -3.82 -6.56
CA ALA A 209 9.25 -2.63 -7.34
C ALA A 209 8.73 -1.36 -6.64
N GLU A 210 7.50 -1.38 -6.11
CA GLU A 210 6.95 -0.27 -5.33
C GLU A 210 7.79 0.06 -4.09
N TRP A 211 8.35 -0.95 -3.40
CA TRP A 211 9.29 -0.71 -2.30
C TRP A 211 10.52 0.03 -2.78
N LEU A 212 11.11 -0.38 -3.90
CA LEU A 212 12.33 0.23 -4.44
C LEU A 212 12.08 1.66 -4.91
N GLU A 213 10.97 1.90 -5.61
CA GLU A 213 10.60 3.22 -6.13
C GLU A 213 10.45 4.27 -5.02
N ARG A 214 9.96 3.89 -3.84
CA ARG A 214 9.84 4.80 -2.68
C ARG A 214 11.18 5.34 -2.18
N PHE A 215 12.29 4.68 -2.49
CA PHE A 215 13.63 5.14 -2.13
C PHE A 215 14.30 5.97 -3.24
N ILE A 216 13.67 6.07 -4.41
CA ILE A 216 14.17 6.90 -5.51
C ILE A 216 13.71 8.33 -5.25
N PRO A 217 14.63 9.33 -5.17
CA PRO A 217 14.25 10.72 -5.01
C PRO A 217 13.37 11.17 -6.18
N THR A 218 12.17 11.69 -5.88
CA THR A 218 11.32 12.30 -6.91
C THR A 218 12.01 13.57 -7.40
N LYS A 219 12.07 13.82 -8.73
CA LYS A 219 12.79 14.97 -9.33
C LYS A 219 12.37 16.36 -8.80
N SER A 220 11.23 16.46 -8.13
CA SER A 220 10.73 17.66 -7.43
C SER A 220 11.40 17.92 -6.06
N GLU A 221 12.22 17.01 -5.54
CA GLU A 221 13.05 17.21 -4.36
C GLU A 221 14.43 17.80 -4.73
N GLU A 222 14.45 18.83 -5.56
CA GLU A 222 15.65 19.68 -5.63
C GLU A 222 15.84 20.31 -4.24
N ARG A 223 16.85 19.80 -3.53
CA ARG A 223 17.28 20.33 -2.23
C ARG A 223 17.70 21.79 -2.43
N VAL A 224 16.79 22.71 -2.15
CA VAL A 224 17.16 24.12 -2.04
C VAL A 224 18.13 24.23 -0.86
N PRO A 225 19.36 24.75 -1.07
CA PRO A 225 20.34 24.89 0.00
C PRO A 225 19.95 26.09 0.84
N ILE A 226 18.90 25.97 1.66
CA ILE A 226 18.53 27.02 2.60
C ILE A 226 18.79 26.52 4.01
N SER A 227 19.51 27.35 4.78
CA SER A 227 19.85 27.05 6.16
C SER A 227 18.55 26.91 6.97
N LEU A 228 18.26 25.68 7.43
CA LEU A 228 17.09 25.35 8.24
C LEU A 228 16.86 26.28 9.45
N PRO A 229 17.88 26.85 10.13
CA PRO A 229 17.64 27.78 11.25
C PRO A 229 16.97 29.10 10.85
N GLU A 230 17.24 29.61 9.65
CA GLU A 230 16.74 30.92 9.19
C GLU A 230 15.36 30.84 8.56
N VAL A 231 15.02 29.69 7.95
CA VAL A 231 13.73 29.51 7.27
C VAL A 231 12.68 28.89 8.18
N LYS A 232 13.06 28.17 9.25
CA LYS A 232 12.11 27.55 10.18
C LYS A 232 11.04 28.53 10.71
N PRO A 233 11.35 29.78 11.10
CA PRO A 233 10.34 30.74 11.56
C PRO A 233 9.42 31.25 10.44
N LEU A 234 9.90 31.28 9.19
CA LEU A 234 9.13 31.68 8.00
C LEU A 234 8.22 30.55 7.53
N ILE A 235 8.76 29.33 7.43
CA ILE A 235 7.98 28.11 7.13
C ILE A 235 6.93 27.84 8.20
N LEU A 236 7.25 27.99 9.49
CA LEU A 236 6.26 27.86 10.57
C LEU A 236 5.20 28.96 10.56
N LYS A 237 5.48 30.11 9.93
CA LYS A 237 4.50 31.19 9.73
C LYS A 237 3.61 30.94 8.51
N ASP A 238 4.15 30.32 7.46
CA ASP A 238 3.42 29.98 6.24
C ASP A 238 2.69 28.63 6.31
N LEU A 239 3.04 27.78 7.28
CA LEU A 239 2.33 26.54 7.58
C LEU A 239 1.03 26.85 8.36
N GLU A 240 -0.02 27.22 7.64
CA GLU A 240 -1.38 27.04 8.11
C GLU A 240 -1.70 25.54 8.13
N PHE A 241 -1.43 24.90 9.27
CA PHE A 241 -1.90 23.55 9.51
C PHE A 241 -3.42 23.58 9.70
N SER A 242 -4.14 23.29 8.63
CA SER A 242 -5.53 22.87 8.72
C SER A 242 -5.57 21.57 9.52
N ALA A 243 -5.86 21.65 10.82
CA ALA A 243 -6.13 20.51 11.69
C ALA A 243 -7.46 19.81 11.36
N GLY A 244 -7.91 19.87 10.11
CA GLY A 244 -9.12 19.24 9.61
C GLY A 244 -8.78 17.90 8.96
N THR A 245 -9.46 16.85 9.38
CA THR A 245 -9.68 15.66 8.55
C THR A 245 -10.17 16.11 7.15
N ALA A 246 -9.91 15.33 6.09
CA ALA A 246 -10.37 15.64 4.72
C ALA A 246 -11.91 15.94 4.61
N GLU A 247 -12.64 15.58 5.65
CA GLU A 247 -14.06 15.83 5.90
C GLU A 247 -14.41 17.32 6.15
N GLN A 248 -13.45 18.15 6.57
CA GLN A 248 -13.69 19.55 6.99
C GLN A 248 -13.02 20.61 6.11
N GLN A 249 -12.29 20.20 5.06
CA GLN A 249 -11.63 21.16 4.16
C GLN A 249 -12.64 21.78 3.19
N THR A 250 -12.75 23.12 3.20
CA THR A 250 -13.64 23.87 2.31
C THR A 250 -13.15 23.89 0.85
N ASP A 251 -11.84 23.93 0.64
CA ASP A 251 -11.18 23.97 -0.67
C ASP A 251 -10.70 22.59 -1.16
N PHE A 252 -11.49 21.54 -0.87
CA PHE A 252 -11.11 20.16 -1.18
C PHE A 252 -10.79 19.94 -2.66
N PHE A 253 -11.61 20.47 -3.57
CA PHE A 253 -11.48 20.23 -5.00
C PHE A 253 -10.26 20.93 -5.64
N SER A 254 -9.81 22.07 -5.09
CA SER A 254 -8.64 22.78 -5.63
C SER A 254 -7.32 22.13 -5.21
N MET A 255 -7.32 21.39 -4.10
CA MET A 255 -6.14 20.68 -3.58
C MET A 255 -6.13 19.18 -3.93
N PHE A 256 -7.23 18.63 -4.44
CA PHE A 256 -7.32 17.21 -4.77
C PHE A 256 -6.53 16.87 -6.03
N VAL A 257 -5.41 16.16 -5.85
CA VAL A 257 -4.60 15.65 -6.97
C VAL A 257 -5.15 14.30 -7.43
N ASN A 258 -5.61 14.25 -8.69
CA ASN A 258 -5.98 12.99 -9.33
C ASN A 258 -4.74 12.12 -9.54
N THR A 259 -4.66 11.01 -8.81
CA THR A 259 -3.59 10.02 -8.94
C THR A 259 -4.03 8.82 -9.77
N GLU A 260 -3.09 8.01 -10.24
CA GLU A 260 -3.40 6.73 -10.90
C GLU A 260 -4.18 5.78 -9.99
N VAL A 261 -3.93 5.83 -8.67
CA VAL A 261 -4.66 5.06 -7.67
C VAL A 261 -6.14 5.45 -7.63
N PHE A 262 -6.45 6.75 -7.73
CA PHE A 262 -7.82 7.25 -7.83
C PHE A 262 -8.51 6.79 -9.12
N SER A 263 -7.82 6.92 -10.26
CA SER A 263 -8.34 6.45 -11.56
C SER A 263 -8.60 4.94 -11.56
N ARG A 264 -7.70 4.17 -10.92
CA ARG A 264 -7.84 2.75 -10.70
C ARG A 264 -9.01 2.41 -9.78
N ALA A 265 -9.28 3.20 -8.74
CA ALA A 265 -10.39 2.96 -7.81
C ALA A 265 -11.77 3.13 -8.46
N LEU A 266 -11.84 3.92 -9.54
CA LEU A 266 -13.05 4.23 -10.30
C LEU A 266 -13.30 3.32 -11.50
N ALA A 267 -12.41 2.36 -11.75
CA ALA A 267 -12.56 1.44 -12.86
C ALA A 267 -13.83 0.57 -12.68
N ARG A 268 -14.61 0.40 -13.77
CA ARG A 268 -15.92 -0.29 -13.75
C ARG A 268 -15.85 -1.76 -13.32
N ASP A 269 -14.67 -2.37 -13.42
CA ASP A 269 -14.37 -3.75 -13.03
C ASP A 269 -14.00 -3.89 -11.54
N LYS A 270 -13.99 -2.78 -10.77
CA LYS A 270 -13.63 -2.79 -9.35
C LYS A 270 -14.84 -2.53 -8.46
N PRO A 271 -15.44 -3.58 -7.88
CA PRO A 271 -16.62 -3.43 -7.04
C PRO A 271 -16.29 -2.95 -5.61
N LEU A 272 -15.03 -3.00 -5.19
CA LEU A 272 -14.63 -2.73 -3.81
C LEU A 272 -13.27 -2.02 -3.73
N VAL A 273 -13.23 -0.93 -2.96
CA VAL A 273 -12.01 -0.17 -2.66
C VAL A 273 -11.73 -0.28 -1.16
N LEU A 274 -10.64 -0.98 -0.82
CA LEU A 274 -10.16 -1.12 0.55
C LEU A 274 -8.95 -0.21 0.78
N GLY A 275 -8.80 0.33 1.99
CA GLY A 275 -7.68 1.17 2.38
C GLY A 275 -7.62 1.40 3.88
N ARG A 276 -6.44 1.71 4.42
CA ARG A 276 -6.22 1.92 5.87
C ARG A 276 -6.84 3.26 6.33
N LYS A 277 -7.00 3.48 7.64
CA LYS A 277 -7.46 4.79 8.15
C LYS A 277 -6.45 5.85 7.75
N GLY A 278 -6.91 7.00 7.25
CA GLY A 278 -6.03 8.08 6.77
C GLY A 278 -5.57 7.96 5.31
N THR A 279 -5.83 6.86 4.59
CA THR A 279 -5.42 6.71 3.17
C THR A 279 -6.32 7.45 2.17
N GLY A 280 -7.03 8.49 2.60
CA GLY A 280 -7.87 9.30 1.69
C GLY A 280 -9.15 8.63 1.18
N LYS A 281 -9.63 7.51 1.75
CA LYS A 281 -10.91 6.89 1.33
C LYS A 281 -12.10 7.88 1.36
N THR A 282 -12.16 8.68 2.43
CA THR A 282 -13.20 9.71 2.56
C THR A 282 -13.03 10.82 1.51
N ALA A 283 -11.79 11.14 1.13
CA ALA A 283 -11.51 12.06 0.02
C ALA A 283 -11.97 11.47 -1.32
N VAL A 284 -11.71 10.19 -1.58
CA VAL A 284 -12.24 9.50 -2.77
C VAL A 284 -13.77 9.51 -2.77
N PHE A 285 -14.41 9.16 -1.65
CA PHE A 285 -15.87 9.25 -1.50
C PHE A 285 -16.37 10.66 -1.86
N ARG A 286 -15.77 11.69 -1.27
CA ARG A 286 -16.15 13.09 -1.48
C ARG A 286 -16.00 13.52 -2.93
N ARG A 287 -14.89 13.14 -3.59
CA ARG A 287 -14.65 13.45 -5.01
C ARG A 287 -15.67 12.81 -5.96
N ILE A 288 -16.20 11.64 -5.60
CA ILE A 288 -17.22 10.90 -6.37
C ILE A 288 -18.62 11.42 -6.06
N ALA A 289 -18.89 11.75 -4.80
CA ALA A 289 -20.20 12.16 -4.31
C ALA A 289 -20.51 13.62 -4.66
N GLU A 290 -19.53 14.52 -4.52
CA GLU A 290 -19.68 15.96 -4.75
C GLU A 290 -19.20 16.41 -6.14
N GLY A 291 -18.53 15.55 -6.91
CA GLY A 291 -17.96 15.92 -8.21
C GLY A 291 -18.89 15.68 -9.38
N ASP A 292 -18.96 16.62 -10.32
CA ASP A 292 -19.83 16.55 -11.51
C ASP A 292 -19.43 15.48 -12.54
N ASP A 293 -18.23 14.91 -12.39
CA ASP A 293 -17.68 13.94 -13.35
C ASP A 293 -18.33 12.54 -13.22
N TYR A 294 -19.05 12.26 -12.13
CA TYR A 294 -19.59 10.94 -11.82
C TYR A 294 -21.07 11.00 -11.43
N ASN A 295 -21.89 10.21 -12.11
CA ASN A 295 -23.26 9.94 -11.68
C ASN A 295 -23.22 8.92 -10.54
N SER A 296 -23.16 9.40 -9.31
CA SER A 296 -23.10 8.56 -8.11
C SER A 296 -24.45 8.51 -7.38
N ILE A 297 -24.76 7.35 -6.80
CA ILE A 297 -25.92 7.15 -5.92
C ILE A 297 -25.38 6.81 -4.54
N ILE A 298 -25.72 7.63 -3.54
CA ILE A 298 -25.21 7.48 -2.19
C ILE A 298 -26.18 6.62 -1.38
N VAL A 299 -25.83 5.35 -1.20
CA VAL A 299 -26.60 4.40 -0.38
C VAL A 299 -26.18 4.48 1.10
N LEU A 300 -24.88 4.62 1.33
CA LEU A 300 -24.27 4.80 2.65
C LEU A 300 -23.16 5.83 2.55
N SER A 301 -22.98 6.60 3.62
CA SER A 301 -21.92 7.61 3.73
C SER A 301 -21.17 7.50 5.05
N PRO A 302 -19.96 8.05 5.15
CA PRO A 302 -19.31 8.29 6.43
C PRO A 302 -20.19 9.16 7.34
N ALA A 303 -20.03 9.01 8.65
CA ALA A 303 -20.90 9.64 9.65
C ALA A 303 -20.93 11.18 9.55
N SER A 304 -19.81 11.79 9.15
CA SER A 304 -19.67 13.24 8.96
C SER A 304 -20.46 13.82 7.80
N PHE A 305 -20.97 12.99 6.88
CA PHE A 305 -21.76 13.44 5.73
C PHE A 305 -23.26 13.17 5.89
N ARG A 306 -23.72 12.66 7.04
CA ARG A 306 -25.14 12.30 7.23
C ARG A 306 -26.08 13.49 7.09
N ASP A 307 -25.65 14.69 7.47
CA ASP A 307 -26.44 15.91 7.32
C ASP A 307 -26.71 16.24 5.84
N GLN A 308 -25.83 15.82 4.93
CA GLN A 308 -26.00 15.99 3.49
C GLN A 308 -26.88 14.89 2.87
N TYR A 309 -26.93 13.71 3.50
CA TYR A 309 -27.65 12.53 3.02
C TYR A 309 -28.63 12.04 4.10
N PRO A 310 -29.81 12.68 4.25
CA PRO A 310 -30.71 12.46 5.39
C PRO A 310 -31.34 11.07 5.44
N TRP A 311 -31.20 10.27 4.37
CA TRP A 311 -31.64 8.87 4.31
C TRP A 311 -30.61 7.87 4.84
N VAL A 312 -29.39 8.30 5.13
CA VAL A 312 -28.34 7.40 5.65
C VAL A 312 -28.60 7.07 7.12
N LEU A 313 -28.91 5.80 7.40
CA LEU A 313 -29.21 5.34 8.75
C LEU A 313 -27.98 5.31 9.66
N SER A 314 -28.19 5.66 10.92
CA SER A 314 -27.24 5.42 12.02
C SER A 314 -27.33 3.99 12.53
N ALA A 315 -26.45 3.64 13.48
CA ALA A 315 -26.52 2.35 14.16
C ALA A 315 -27.87 2.13 14.86
N GLU A 316 -28.47 3.20 15.39
CA GLU A 316 -29.79 3.16 16.02
C GLU A 316 -30.90 2.92 14.99
N GLY A 317 -30.81 3.56 13.81
CA GLY A 317 -31.72 3.32 12.69
C GLY A 317 -31.70 1.87 12.21
N PHE A 318 -30.51 1.27 12.06
CA PHE A 318 -30.38 -0.15 11.72
C PHE A 318 -30.95 -1.07 12.80
N GLN A 319 -30.65 -0.79 14.07
CA GLN A 319 -31.18 -1.57 15.20
C GLN A 319 -32.70 -1.51 15.29
N ALA A 320 -33.29 -0.34 15.03
CA ALA A 320 -34.74 -0.15 14.99
C ALA A 320 -35.39 -1.02 13.90
N MET A 321 -34.77 -1.13 12.73
CA MET A 321 -35.24 -2.00 11.65
C MET A 321 -35.13 -3.48 12.00
N GLU A 322 -33.99 -3.90 12.56
CA GLU A 322 -33.76 -5.29 12.96
C GLU A 322 -34.79 -5.78 13.99
N THR A 323 -35.15 -4.93 14.95
CA THR A 323 -36.18 -5.23 15.95
C THR A 323 -37.56 -5.52 15.33
N HIS A 324 -37.84 -4.96 14.14
CA HIS A 324 -39.15 -5.07 13.48
C HIS A 324 -39.23 -6.21 12.45
N PHE A 325 -38.11 -6.83 12.07
CA PHE A 325 -38.09 -7.92 11.09
C PHE A 325 -38.97 -9.11 11.50
N GLY A 326 -38.97 -9.46 12.79
CA GLY A 326 -39.80 -10.54 13.32
C GLY A 326 -41.31 -10.30 13.16
N ALA A 327 -41.76 -9.04 13.24
CA ALA A 327 -43.16 -8.67 13.08
C ALA A 327 -43.58 -8.53 11.60
N LEU A 328 -42.64 -8.16 10.73
CA LEU A 328 -42.90 -7.86 9.31
C LEU A 328 -42.71 -9.07 8.37
N GLN A 329 -42.27 -10.23 8.89
CA GLN A 329 -41.86 -11.39 8.08
C GLN A 329 -40.86 -11.04 6.96
N ALA A 330 -40.06 -10.00 7.17
CA ALA A 330 -39.05 -9.51 6.25
C ALA A 330 -37.65 -9.72 6.84
N GLY A 331 -36.63 -9.86 6.00
CA GLY A 331 -35.24 -9.98 6.43
C GLY A 331 -34.33 -8.90 5.85
N TRP A 332 -33.04 -9.03 6.14
CA TRP A 332 -32.01 -8.13 5.60
C TRP A 332 -31.99 -8.04 4.08
N ARG A 333 -32.41 -9.09 3.37
CA ARG A 333 -32.49 -9.10 1.90
C ARG A 333 -33.52 -8.08 1.40
N GLU A 334 -34.76 -8.18 1.90
CA GLU A 334 -35.85 -7.26 1.54
C GLU A 334 -35.52 -5.83 1.96
N PHE A 335 -34.92 -5.68 3.14
CA PHE A 335 -34.41 -4.40 3.62
C PHE A 335 -33.41 -3.77 2.64
N TRP A 336 -32.32 -4.47 2.29
CA TRP A 336 -31.29 -3.89 1.42
C TRP A 336 -31.80 -3.56 0.02
N MET A 337 -32.72 -4.35 -0.52
CA MET A 337 -33.36 -4.03 -1.80
C MET A 337 -34.12 -2.71 -1.71
N ILE A 338 -35.04 -2.58 -0.75
CA ILE A 338 -35.87 -1.38 -0.61
C ILE A 338 -35.06 -0.17 -0.17
N TYR A 339 -34.12 -0.34 0.75
CA TYR A 339 -33.26 0.73 1.23
C TYR A 339 -32.36 1.29 0.11
N THR A 340 -31.78 0.41 -0.73
CA THR A 340 -30.98 0.84 -1.88
C THR A 340 -31.83 1.60 -2.89
N SER A 341 -33.03 1.09 -3.21
CA SER A 341 -33.96 1.75 -4.12
C SER A 341 -34.46 3.10 -3.58
N LEU A 342 -34.76 3.18 -2.29
CA LEU A 342 -35.13 4.43 -1.63
C LEU A 342 -33.98 5.45 -1.68
N ALA A 343 -32.76 5.03 -1.36
CA ALA A 343 -31.58 5.87 -1.43
C ALA A 343 -31.29 6.36 -2.86
N ALA A 344 -31.51 5.50 -3.86
CA ALA A 344 -31.43 5.87 -5.28
C ALA A 344 -32.47 6.93 -5.66
N PHE A 345 -33.74 6.70 -5.32
CA PHE A 345 -34.82 7.63 -5.59
C PHE A 345 -34.57 9.01 -4.98
N LEU A 346 -34.13 9.05 -3.72
CA LEU A 346 -33.84 10.31 -3.01
C LEU A 346 -32.58 11.00 -3.56
N SER A 347 -31.52 10.25 -3.89
CA SER A 347 -30.29 10.79 -4.51
C SER A 347 -30.57 11.42 -5.89
N LEU A 348 -31.44 10.80 -6.69
CA LEU A 348 -31.83 11.33 -8.00
C LEU A 348 -32.69 12.59 -7.88
N ARG A 349 -33.59 12.67 -6.89
CA ARG A 349 -34.35 13.90 -6.63
C ARG A 349 -33.47 15.04 -6.13
N SER A 350 -32.47 14.77 -5.28
CA SER A 350 -31.55 15.80 -4.79
C SER A 350 -30.70 16.41 -5.91
N THR A 351 -30.48 15.68 -7.01
CA THR A 351 -29.76 16.14 -8.20
C THR A 351 -30.68 16.73 -9.28
N ALA A 352 -31.91 17.10 -8.91
CA ALA A 352 -32.94 17.68 -9.79
C ALA A 352 -33.39 16.78 -10.96
N GLN A 353 -33.10 15.48 -10.90
CA GLN A 353 -33.69 14.49 -11.79
C GLN A 353 -35.04 14.04 -11.22
N ASN A 354 -36.05 13.90 -12.07
CA ASN A 354 -37.35 13.34 -11.67
C ASN A 354 -37.36 11.84 -11.99
N PRO A 355 -37.01 10.95 -11.04
CA PRO A 355 -37.13 9.52 -11.26
C PRO A 355 -38.60 9.16 -11.54
N SER A 356 -38.81 8.08 -12.30
CA SER A 356 -40.14 7.53 -12.51
C SER A 356 -40.78 7.22 -11.16
N LEU A 357 -42.05 7.62 -11.00
CA LEU A 357 -42.79 7.32 -9.79
C LEU A 357 -42.96 5.81 -9.66
N PRO A 358 -42.70 5.23 -8.49
CA PRO A 358 -42.84 3.80 -8.27
C PRO A 358 -44.32 3.40 -8.25
N ASP A 359 -44.55 2.09 -8.19
CA ASP A 359 -45.88 1.51 -8.02
C ASP A 359 -46.68 2.23 -6.91
N GLU A 360 -48.00 2.35 -7.11
CA GLU A 360 -48.91 3.09 -6.23
C GLU A 360 -48.79 2.64 -4.76
N ARG A 361 -48.48 1.35 -4.52
CA ARG A 361 -48.29 0.79 -3.17
C ARG A 361 -47.07 1.33 -2.45
N LEU A 362 -46.02 1.70 -3.19
CA LEU A 362 -44.78 2.27 -2.67
C LEU A 362 -44.82 3.80 -2.66
N ARG A 363 -45.67 4.39 -3.49
CA ARG A 363 -45.82 5.83 -3.65
C ARG A 363 -46.33 6.52 -2.38
N LEU A 364 -47.32 5.94 -1.70
CA LEU A 364 -47.94 6.55 -0.53
C LEU A 364 -46.97 6.80 0.64
N PRO A 365 -46.15 5.83 1.10
CA PRO A 365 -45.15 6.09 2.14
C PRO A 365 -44.04 7.04 1.67
N LEU A 366 -43.70 7.06 0.37
CA LEU A 366 -42.74 8.01 -0.19
C LEU A 366 -43.26 9.44 -0.21
N GLU A 367 -44.50 9.66 -0.66
CA GLU A 367 -45.11 10.98 -0.68
C GLU A 367 -45.23 11.54 0.73
N GLN A 368 -45.55 10.71 1.71
CA GLN A 368 -45.54 11.09 3.12
C GLN A 368 -44.15 11.55 3.58
N LEU A 369 -43.09 10.79 3.27
CA LEU A 369 -41.72 11.16 3.62
C LEU A 369 -41.28 12.47 2.96
N ILE A 370 -41.61 12.67 1.69
CA ILE A 370 -41.16 13.82 0.89
C ILE A 370 -42.01 15.07 1.19
N SER A 371 -43.27 14.92 1.60
CA SER A 371 -44.14 16.02 1.98
C SER A 371 -43.73 16.72 3.28
N GLN A 372 -42.84 16.10 4.07
CA GLN A 372 -42.26 16.70 5.26
C GLN A 372 -41.30 17.84 4.91
N SER A 373 -41.27 18.88 5.74
CA SER A 373 -40.39 20.04 5.55
C SER A 373 -38.90 19.69 5.58
N SER A 374 -38.55 18.59 6.24
CA SER A 374 -37.21 18.00 6.24
C SER A 374 -37.31 16.48 6.39
N ILE A 375 -36.51 15.76 5.61
CA ILE A 375 -36.39 14.30 5.74
C ILE A 375 -35.58 14.02 7.02
N THR A 376 -36.16 13.24 7.92
CA THR A 376 -35.50 12.82 9.18
C THR A 376 -35.22 11.33 9.16
N GLU A 377 -34.20 10.90 9.91
CA GLU A 377 -33.86 9.47 10.04
C GLU A 377 -35.07 8.66 10.53
N LEU A 378 -35.84 9.17 11.50
CA LEU A 378 -37.05 8.52 11.97
C LEU A 378 -38.10 8.39 10.86
N GLY A 379 -38.32 9.44 10.06
CA GLY A 379 -39.22 9.40 8.91
C GLY A 379 -38.79 8.36 7.87
N VAL A 380 -37.49 8.23 7.62
CA VAL A 380 -36.92 7.23 6.71
C VAL A 380 -37.18 5.82 7.25
N VAL A 381 -36.93 5.60 8.53
CA VAL A 381 -37.19 4.33 9.21
C VAL A 381 -38.69 3.97 9.15
N ASP A 382 -39.59 4.92 9.42
CA ASP A 382 -41.04 4.69 9.36
C ASP A 382 -41.51 4.38 7.93
N CYS A 383 -40.95 5.08 6.93
CA CYS A 383 -41.18 4.80 5.52
C CYS A 383 -40.76 3.37 5.14
N LEU A 384 -39.55 2.96 5.55
CA LEU A 384 -39.03 1.61 5.32
C LEU A 384 -39.88 0.54 6.01
N ARG A 385 -40.33 0.78 7.25
CA ARG A 385 -41.25 -0.15 7.94
C ARG A 385 -42.56 -0.32 7.18
N HIS A 386 -43.13 0.79 6.68
CA HIS A 386 -44.36 0.74 5.90
C HIS A 386 -44.15 -0.05 4.60
N MET A 387 -43.06 0.21 3.87
CA MET A 387 -42.75 -0.51 2.63
C MET A 387 -42.52 -2.00 2.86
N LEU A 388 -41.79 -2.37 3.91
CA LEU A 388 -41.52 -3.76 4.24
C LEU A 388 -42.77 -4.51 4.73
N SER A 389 -43.81 -3.80 5.17
CA SER A 389 -45.10 -4.41 5.53
C SER A 389 -45.94 -4.80 4.30
N ILE A 390 -45.57 -4.33 3.10
CA ILE A 390 -46.32 -4.61 1.87
C ILE A 390 -46.12 -6.09 1.48
N PRO A 391 -47.20 -6.87 1.29
CA PRO A 391 -47.09 -8.25 0.84
C PRO A 391 -46.34 -8.35 -0.49
N GLN A 392 -45.41 -9.31 -0.57
CA GLN A 392 -44.60 -9.56 -1.78
C GLN A 392 -43.70 -8.38 -2.19
N ILE A 393 -43.24 -7.57 -1.22
CA ILE A 393 -42.36 -6.41 -1.44
C ILE A 393 -41.13 -6.72 -2.32
N GLY A 394 -40.59 -7.94 -2.26
CA GLY A 394 -39.47 -8.37 -3.10
C GLY A 394 -39.76 -8.37 -4.61
N LEU A 395 -41.03 -8.47 -5.03
CA LEU A 395 -41.46 -8.33 -6.43
C LEU A 395 -41.63 -6.87 -6.84
N LEU A 396 -41.98 -6.00 -5.89
CA LEU A 396 -42.22 -4.58 -6.12
C LEU A 396 -40.94 -3.74 -6.06
N ALA A 397 -39.91 -4.22 -5.34
CA ALA A 397 -38.62 -3.53 -5.20
C ALA A 397 -37.89 -3.29 -6.54
N GLY A 398 -38.16 -4.11 -7.56
CA GLY A 398 -37.62 -3.92 -8.92
C GLY A 398 -38.34 -2.85 -9.75
N CYS A 399 -39.38 -2.21 -9.20
CA CYS A 399 -40.16 -1.14 -9.83
C CYS A 399 -39.90 0.26 -9.22
N LEU A 400 -38.98 0.35 -8.24
CA LEU A 400 -38.34 1.57 -7.77
C LEU A 400 -36.99 1.73 -8.45
#